data_AF-R7AH54-F1
#
_entry.id   AF-R7AH54-F1
#
_cell.length_a   1.000
_cell.length_b   1.000
_cell.length_c   1.000
_cell.angle_alpha   90.00
_cell.angle_beta   90.00
_cell.angle_gamma   90.00
#
_symmetry.space_group_name_H-M   'P 1'
#
loop_
_entity.id
_entity.type
_entity.pdbx_description
1 polymer ?
#
loop_
_entity_poly.entity_id
_entity_poly.type
_entity_poly.pdbx_seq_one_letter_code
_entity_poly.pdbx_strand_id
1 'polypeptide(L)'
;MYVLQCADDIKSRYTIWLAHWCNQTNYTGAYGIWQHSEKGEVAGINGNVDLDICYKDFPTVIKNKGLNGWAKSSTPAPNVLGAAAVTITISNDTYKGTLVKA
;
A
#
# COMPACT_ATOMS: atom_id res chain seq x y z
N MET A 1 -4.46 -28.06 -10.52
CA MET A 1 -3.94 -27.04 -9.59
C MET A 1 -2.59 -26.58 -10.13
N TYR A 2 -2.53 -25.42 -10.80
CA TYR A 2 -1.27 -24.83 -11.26
C TYR A 2 -0.80 -23.79 -10.25
N VAL A 3 -0.48 -24.25 -9.05
CA VAL A 3 0.41 -23.48 -8.18
C VAL A 3 1.81 -23.89 -8.59
N LEU A 4 2.60 -22.96 -9.12
CA LEU A 4 4.06 -23.11 -9.14
C LEU A 4 4.43 -23.62 -7.73
N GLN A 5 4.91 -24.86 -7.63
CA GLN A 5 5.33 -25.49 -6.37
C GLN A 5 6.49 -24.65 -5.83
N CYS A 6 6.15 -23.56 -5.16
CA CYS A 6 7.10 -22.62 -4.64
C CYS A 6 7.65 -23.22 -3.37
N ALA A 7 8.97 -23.19 -3.19
CA ALA A 7 9.60 -23.67 -1.97
C ALA A 7 9.01 -22.93 -0.76
N ASP A 8 8.92 -23.62 0.38
CA ASP A 8 8.19 -23.10 1.54
C ASP A 8 8.81 -21.80 2.10
N ASP A 9 10.11 -21.59 1.88
CA ASP A 9 10.80 -20.34 2.20
C ASP A 9 10.23 -19.14 1.42
N ILE A 10 9.82 -19.33 0.17
CA ILE A 10 9.22 -18.27 -0.65
C ILE A 10 7.81 -17.93 -0.16
N LYS A 11 7.01 -18.95 0.17
CA LYS A 11 5.65 -18.77 0.72
C LYS A 11 5.66 -18.02 2.05
N SER A 12 6.74 -18.14 2.83
CA SER A 12 6.90 -17.41 4.10
C SER A 12 7.26 -15.93 3.91
N ARG A 13 7.97 -15.58 2.83
CA ARG A 13 8.48 -14.23 2.56
C ARG A 13 7.53 -13.38 1.71
N TYR A 14 6.73 -14.02 0.86
CA TYR A 14 5.90 -13.34 -0.13
C TYR A 14 4.44 -13.72 0.01
N THR A 15 3.56 -12.79 -0.37
CA THR A 15 2.14 -13.12 -0.53
C THR A 15 1.94 -13.87 -1.85
N ILE A 16 1.17 -14.94 -1.80
CA ILE A 16 0.83 -15.75 -2.98
C ILE A 16 -0.34 -15.12 -3.75
N TRP A 17 -0.18 -15.03 -5.07
CA TRP A 17 -1.26 -14.90 -6.03
C TRP A 17 -1.56 -16.30 -6.58
N LEU A 18 -2.69 -16.87 -6.15
CA LEU A 18 -3.09 -18.23 -6.46
C LEU A 18 -3.84 -18.28 -7.79
N ALA A 19 -3.36 -19.03 -8.77
CA ALA A 19 -4.14 -19.37 -9.96
C ALA A 19 -4.83 -20.72 -9.79
N HIS A 20 -6.15 -20.71 -9.63
CA HIS A 20 -6.94 -21.92 -9.50
C HIS A 20 -8.36 -21.71 -10.02
N TRP A 21 -8.60 -22.07 -11.28
CA TRP A 21 -9.86 -21.82 -11.97
C TRP A 21 -10.96 -22.81 -11.55
N CYS A 22 -11.60 -22.53 -10.41
CA CYS A 22 -12.68 -23.32 -9.83
C CYS A 22 -13.65 -22.43 -9.03
N ASN A 23 -14.85 -22.92 -8.72
CA ASN A 23 -15.82 -22.13 -7.94
C ASN A 23 -15.44 -22.01 -6.46
N GLN A 24 -14.67 -22.97 -5.93
CA GLN A 24 -14.16 -22.96 -4.57
C GLN A 24 -12.81 -23.67 -4.54
N THR A 25 -11.75 -22.97 -4.12
CA THR A 25 -10.41 -23.55 -4.03
C THR A 25 -10.29 -24.53 -2.86
N ASN A 26 -9.59 -25.64 -3.08
CA ASN A 26 -9.16 -26.57 -2.02
C ASN A 26 -7.71 -26.32 -1.57
N TYR A 27 -7.09 -25.23 -2.02
CA TYR A 27 -5.74 -24.85 -1.59
C TYR A 27 -5.79 -24.37 -0.14
N THR A 28 -5.02 -25.02 0.73
CA THR A 28 -5.03 -24.77 2.18
C THR A 28 -3.97 -23.75 2.63
N GLY A 29 -3.05 -23.38 1.75
CA GLY A 29 -2.02 -22.37 2.04
C GLY A 29 -2.60 -20.96 2.04
N ALA A 30 -1.88 -20.02 2.66
CA ALA A 30 -2.26 -18.60 2.62
C ALA A 30 -2.03 -17.99 1.23
N TYR A 31 -2.95 -17.13 0.78
CA TYR A 31 -2.85 -16.34 -0.44
C TYR A 31 -3.52 -14.97 -0.22
N GLY A 32 -3.13 -13.97 -1.02
CA GLY A 32 -3.71 -12.63 -0.96
C GLY A 32 -4.55 -12.26 -2.18
N ILE A 33 -4.33 -12.94 -3.30
CA ILE A 33 -5.11 -12.80 -4.54
C ILE A 33 -5.42 -14.20 -5.05
N TRP A 34 -6.62 -14.40 -5.57
CA TRP A 34 -7.03 -15.64 -6.22
C TRP A 34 -7.57 -15.36 -7.61
N GLN A 35 -6.86 -15.85 -8.63
CA GLN A 35 -7.35 -15.94 -10.00
C GLN A 35 -8.25 -17.17 -10.14
N HIS A 36 -9.55 -16.94 -10.28
CA HIS A 36 -10.56 -17.99 -10.31
C HIS A 36 -11.11 -18.27 -11.72
N SER A 37 -10.72 -17.49 -12.72
CA SER A 37 -11.01 -17.74 -14.14
C SER A 37 -9.93 -17.14 -15.03
N GLU A 38 -9.64 -17.81 -16.15
CA GLU A 38 -8.86 -17.27 -17.30
C GLU A 38 -9.77 -16.90 -18.49
N LYS A 39 -11.09 -17.11 -18.34
CA LYS A 39 -12.11 -16.93 -19.40
C LYS A 39 -13.22 -15.99 -18.96
N GLY A 40 -12.88 -15.01 -18.15
CA GLY A 40 -13.81 -13.97 -17.75
C GLY A 40 -14.15 -13.04 -18.90
N GLU A 41 -15.24 -12.31 -18.70
CA GLU A 41 -15.67 -11.22 -19.57
C GLU A 41 -15.86 -9.98 -18.70
N VAL A 42 -15.23 -8.88 -19.10
CA VAL A 42 -15.35 -7.58 -18.43
C VAL A 42 -15.72 -6.54 -19.48
N ALA A 43 -16.81 -5.82 -19.25
CA ALA A 43 -17.29 -4.81 -20.18
C ALA A 43 -16.20 -3.77 -20.49
N GLY A 44 -15.96 -3.54 -21.78
CA GLY A 44 -14.91 -2.65 -22.27
C GLY A 44 -13.58 -3.32 -22.58
N ILE A 45 -13.42 -4.63 -22.34
CA ILE A 45 -12.24 -5.41 -22.74
C ILE A 45 -12.67 -6.48 -23.75
N ASN A 46 -11.96 -6.55 -24.87
CA ASN A 46 -12.23 -7.54 -25.91
C ASN A 46 -11.44 -8.83 -25.67
N GLY A 47 -12.12 -9.97 -25.81
CA GLY A 47 -11.56 -11.29 -25.57
C GLY A 47 -11.61 -11.72 -24.10
N ASN A 48 -11.08 -12.91 -23.82
CA ASN A 48 -11.04 -13.48 -22.48
C ASN A 48 -10.12 -12.66 -21.57
N VAL A 49 -10.55 -12.47 -20.32
CA VAL A 49 -9.74 -11.85 -19.27
C VAL A 49 -9.65 -12.74 -18.05
N ASP A 50 -8.54 -12.61 -17.33
CA ASP A 50 -8.39 -13.21 -16.01
C ASP A 50 -9.32 -12.52 -15.00
N LEU A 51 -9.97 -13.31 -14.13
CA LEU A 51 -10.78 -12.79 -13.04
C LEU A 51 -10.12 -13.11 -11.70
N ASP A 52 -9.84 -12.06 -10.96
CA ASP A 52 -9.12 -12.11 -9.69
C ASP A 52 -9.94 -11.55 -8.53
N ILE A 53 -9.91 -12.25 -7.40
CA ILE A 53 -10.42 -11.75 -6.12
C ILE A 53 -9.23 -11.38 -5.25
N CYS A 54 -9.18 -10.11 -4.84
CA CYS A 54 -8.15 -9.59 -3.94
C CYS A 54 -8.65 -9.58 -2.49
N TYR A 55 -8.00 -10.36 -1.62
CA TYR A 55 -8.36 -10.50 -0.21
C TYR A 55 -7.51 -9.63 0.72
N LYS A 56 -6.45 -8.99 0.21
CA LYS A 56 -5.60 -8.07 0.97
C LYS A 56 -5.72 -6.65 0.45
N ASP A 57 -5.75 -5.69 1.36
CA ASP A 57 -5.63 -4.26 1.01
C ASP A 57 -4.17 -3.89 0.69
N PHE A 58 -3.69 -4.35 -0.46
CA PHE A 58 -2.37 -3.99 -0.97
C PHE A 58 -2.19 -2.48 -1.14
N PRO A 59 -3.18 -1.70 -1.63
CA PRO A 59 -3.04 -0.25 -1.69
C PRO A 59 -2.61 0.37 -0.36
N THR A 60 -3.27 0.04 0.75
CA THR A 60 -2.91 0.54 2.08
C THR A 60 -1.54 0.03 2.53
N VAL A 61 -1.26 -1.27 2.36
CA VAL A 61 0.04 -1.86 2.75
C VAL A 61 1.21 -1.23 2.00
N ILE A 62 1.07 -1.04 0.69
CA ILE A 62 2.11 -0.44 -0.17
C ILE A 62 2.30 1.04 0.20
N LYS A 63 1.22 1.80 0.39
CA LYS A 63 1.28 3.22 0.80
C LYS A 63 1.98 3.38 2.15
N ASN A 64 1.59 2.61 3.16
CA ASN A 64 2.18 2.69 4.51
C ASN A 64 3.68 2.37 4.50
N LYS A 65 4.11 1.44 3.63
CA LYS A 65 5.52 1.12 3.45
C LYS A 65 6.26 2.13 2.55
N GLY A 66 5.56 3.04 1.88
CA GLY A 66 6.13 4.01 0.95
C GLY A 66 6.68 3.37 -0.33
N LEU A 67 6.08 2.26 -0.76
CA LEU A 67 6.54 1.46 -1.90
C LEU A 67 5.76 1.74 -3.19
N ASN A 68 4.90 2.77 -3.21
CA ASN A 68 4.13 3.17 -4.39
C ASN A 68 4.83 4.22 -5.27
N GLY A 69 6.04 4.66 -4.92
CA GLY A 69 6.78 5.70 -5.64
C GLY A 69 6.39 7.14 -5.27
N TRP A 70 5.57 7.31 -4.23
CA TRP A 70 5.15 8.62 -3.72
C TRP A 70 5.90 8.90 -2.43
N ALA A 71 6.08 10.18 -2.08
CA ALA A 71 6.54 10.53 -0.75
C ALA A 71 5.59 9.90 0.27
N LYS A 72 6.14 9.23 1.30
CA LYS A 72 5.32 8.77 2.43
C LYS A 72 4.56 9.97 2.95
N SER A 73 3.25 9.81 3.18
CA SER A 73 2.50 10.79 3.95
C SER A 73 3.22 10.95 5.29
N SER A 74 3.97 12.03 5.44
CA SER A 74 4.28 12.53 6.77
C SER A 74 2.90 12.83 7.35
N THR A 75 2.50 12.14 8.43
CA THR A 75 1.51 12.71 9.32
C THR A 75 1.97 14.15 9.55
N PRO A 76 1.24 15.18 9.09
CA PRO A 76 1.61 16.52 9.48
C PRO A 76 1.73 16.47 11.00
N ALA A 77 2.85 16.94 11.55
CA ALA A 77 2.87 17.24 12.98
C ALA A 77 1.56 17.99 13.28
N PRO A 78 0.85 17.67 14.38
CA PRO A 78 -0.41 18.31 14.70
C PRO A 78 -0.27 19.79 14.40
N ASN A 79 -1.16 20.32 13.58
CA ASN A 79 -1.06 21.67 13.07
C ASN A 79 -1.10 22.61 14.28
N VAL A 80 0.07 22.98 14.80
CA VAL A 80 0.21 23.99 15.85
C VAL A 80 0.01 25.33 15.16
N LEU A 81 -1.21 25.57 14.64
CA LEU A 81 -1.67 26.92 14.31
C LEU A 81 -1.93 27.63 15.62
N GLY A 82 -0.85 28.08 16.23
CA GLY A 82 -0.88 28.80 17.47
C GLY A 82 0.54 28.99 17.94
N ALA A 83 1.17 30.08 17.49
CA ALA A 83 2.44 30.57 18.01
C ALA A 83 3.67 29.66 17.74
N ALA A 84 4.47 30.01 16.74
CA ALA A 84 5.85 29.52 16.67
C ALA A 84 6.75 30.47 17.48
N ALA A 85 7.42 29.95 18.52
CA ALA A 85 8.47 30.70 19.19
C ALA A 85 9.70 30.80 18.26
N VAL A 86 10.10 32.02 17.93
CA VAL A 86 11.23 32.31 17.05
C VAL A 86 12.31 33.02 17.83
N THR A 87 13.54 32.55 17.67
CA THR A 87 14.75 33.24 18.13
C THR A 87 15.51 33.69 16.89
N ILE A 88 15.79 34.99 16.79
CA ILE A 88 16.56 35.59 15.70
C ILE A 88 17.79 36.23 16.31
N THR A 89 18.97 35.91 15.76
CA THR A 89 20.22 36.56 16.14
C THR A 89 20.62 37.53 15.05
N ILE A 90 20.76 38.80 15.40
CA ILE A 90 21.26 39.85 14.49
C ILE A 90 22.54 40.37 15.10
N SER A 91 23.66 40.17 14.39
CA SER A 91 25.00 40.42 14.93
C SER A 91 25.22 39.66 16.26
N ASN A 92 25.39 40.36 17.38
CA ASN A 92 25.58 39.76 18.71
C ASN A 92 24.30 39.76 19.56
N ASP A 93 23.21 40.34 19.07
CA ASP A 93 21.99 40.50 19.84
C ASP A 93 20.97 39.42 19.49
N THR A 94 20.29 38.93 20.52
CA THR A 94 19.28 37.87 20.40
C THR A 94 17.88 38.43 20.66
N TYR A 95 17.01 38.29 19.68
CA TYR A 95 15.61 38.67 19.74
C TYR A 95 14.74 37.42 19.83
N LYS A 96 13.77 37.43 20.74
CA LYS A 96 12.82 36.33 20.95
C LYS A 96 11.40 36.84 20.78
N GLY A 97 10.59 36.11 20.04
CA GLY A 97 9.21 36.49 19.79
C GLY A 97 8.35 35.33 19.32
N THR A 98 7.07 35.60 19.19
CA THR A 98 6.08 34.62 18.74
C THR A 98 5.52 35.04 17.39
N LEU A 99 5.68 34.19 16.37
CA LEU A 99 4.99 34.39 15.11
C LEU A 99 3.58 33.81 15.19
N VAL A 100 2.59 34.68 15.01
CA VAL A 100 1.19 34.32 14.83
C VAL A 100 0.82 34.53 13.37
N LYS A 101 0.02 33.62 12.81
CA LYS A 101 -0.54 33.78 11.47
C LYS A 101 -1.52 34.97 11.49
N ALA A 102 -1.36 35.91 10.55
CA ALA A 102 -2.27 37.04 10.37
C ALA A 102 -3.68 36.58 9.97
#